data_AF-A0A967LZT5-F1
#
_entry.id   AF-A0A967LZT5-F1
#
_cell.length_a   1.000
_cell.length_b   1.000
_cell.length_c   1.000
_cell.angle_alpha   90.00
_cell.angle_beta   90.00
_cell.angle_gamma   90.00
#
_symmetry.space_group_name_H-M   'P 1'
#
loop_
_entity.id
_entity.type
_entity.pdbx_description
1 polymer ?
#
loop_
_entity_poly.entity_id
_entity_poly.type
_entity_poly.pdbx_seq_one_letter_code
_entity_poly.pdbx_strand_id
1 'polypeptide(L)'
;MSGADLIDSFAETVTVTRFNPSIQQQTLEFDADFVVGNVIDLDVDGAPISSVPFNADQATTMSDLAAAIQASAKISSAVVTGAREITITAEHEGNEFLISAIIVTGGGSQANGSITGISGGYVDGVFQQGSTSQFDIKVSMQPFSSKELLLLPEGERTRRHMKAYTATRLYTAEQSQASKADRLDYDGTVFEVQEVERWKLTDLNHFKLRVTELN
;
A
#
# COMPACT_ATOMS: atom_id res chain seq x y z
N MET A 1 17.80 -31.29 -8.86
CA MET A 1 16.75 -30.50 -9.52
C MET A 1 15.80 -30.07 -8.42
N SER A 2 15.81 -28.79 -8.10
CA SER A 2 15.02 -28.21 -7.00
C SER A 2 13.54 -28.09 -7.41
N GLY A 3 12.66 -27.84 -6.44
CA GLY A 3 11.25 -27.56 -6.75
C GLY A 3 11.05 -26.31 -7.59
N ALA A 4 11.94 -25.32 -7.45
CA ALA A 4 11.94 -24.13 -8.30
C ALA A 4 12.29 -24.48 -9.76
N ASP A 5 13.31 -25.33 -9.98
CA ASP A 5 13.75 -25.72 -11.33
C ASP A 5 12.64 -26.46 -12.12
N LEU A 6 11.82 -27.26 -11.44
CA LEU A 6 10.68 -27.96 -12.05
C LEU A 6 9.55 -27.00 -12.40
N ILE A 7 9.22 -26.07 -11.49
CA ILE A 7 8.21 -25.05 -11.76
C ILE A 7 8.65 -24.21 -12.95
N ASP A 8 9.89 -23.74 -12.99
CA ASP A 8 10.40 -22.91 -14.10
C ASP A 8 10.31 -23.59 -15.48
N SER A 9 10.33 -24.92 -15.54
CA SER A 9 10.20 -25.68 -16.79
C SER A 9 8.78 -25.83 -17.33
N PHE A 10 7.74 -25.62 -16.50
CA PHE A 10 6.33 -25.79 -16.88
C PHE A 10 5.42 -24.62 -16.47
N ALA A 11 5.99 -23.58 -15.85
CA ALA A 11 5.25 -22.46 -15.30
C ALA A 11 5.23 -21.25 -16.24
N GLU A 12 4.09 -20.58 -16.21
CA GLU A 12 3.90 -19.31 -16.89
C GLU A 12 4.37 -18.16 -15.98
N THR A 13 4.87 -17.09 -16.60
CA THR A 13 5.13 -15.85 -15.86
C THR A 13 3.81 -15.11 -15.70
N VAL A 14 3.44 -14.84 -14.46
CA VAL A 14 2.20 -14.11 -14.12
C VAL A 14 2.56 -12.90 -13.28
N THR A 15 1.95 -11.77 -13.59
CA THR A 15 2.05 -10.56 -12.78
C THR A 15 1.14 -10.68 -11.57
N VAL A 16 1.73 -10.48 -10.39
CA VAL A 16 1.02 -10.43 -9.12
C VAL A 16 0.86 -8.99 -8.69
N THR A 17 -0.36 -8.60 -8.34
CA THR A 17 -0.65 -7.37 -7.62
C THR A 17 -0.76 -7.69 -6.13
N ARG A 18 0.14 -7.12 -5.34
CA ARG A 18 0.15 -7.22 -3.88
C ARG A 18 -0.36 -5.93 -3.27
N PHE A 19 -1.37 -6.07 -2.41
CA PHE A 19 -1.87 -4.96 -1.62
C PHE A 19 -1.01 -4.83 -0.37
N ASN A 20 -0.33 -3.70 -0.24
CA ASN A 20 0.33 -3.39 1.01
C ASN A 20 -0.74 -3.17 2.10
N PRO A 21 -0.40 -3.34 3.39
CA PRO A 21 -1.31 -2.98 4.48
C PRO A 21 -1.86 -1.57 4.26
N SER A 22 -3.12 -1.34 4.62
CA SER A 22 -3.80 -0.05 4.45
C SER A 22 -3.31 0.97 5.48
N ILE A 23 -2.01 1.27 5.44
CA ILE A 23 -1.39 2.36 6.19
C ILE A 23 -1.72 3.64 5.45
N GLN A 24 -2.28 4.61 6.16
CA GLN A 24 -2.65 5.85 5.53
C GLN A 24 -1.41 6.61 5.09
N GLN A 25 -1.43 7.10 3.86
CA GLN A 25 -0.42 7.98 3.31
C GLN A 25 -1.11 9.20 2.73
N GLN A 26 -0.58 10.39 3.00
CA GLN A 26 -1.04 11.66 2.45
C GLN A 26 0.13 12.42 1.83
N THR A 27 -0.09 13.08 0.69
CA THR A 27 0.86 14.04 0.11
C THR A 27 0.42 15.46 0.43
N LEU A 28 1.27 16.19 1.15
CA LEU A 28 1.16 17.63 1.37
C LEU A 28 1.96 18.36 0.29
N GLU A 29 1.32 19.27 -0.43
CA GLU A 29 1.90 20.05 -1.53
C GLU A 29 1.68 21.55 -1.31
N PHE A 30 2.70 22.35 -1.59
CA PHE A 30 2.62 23.82 -1.60
C PHE A 30 2.68 24.39 -3.02
N ASP A 31 1.85 25.40 -3.30
CA ASP A 31 1.76 26.03 -4.63
C ASP A 31 2.94 26.97 -4.98
N ALA A 32 3.71 27.40 -3.97
CA ALA A 32 4.83 28.32 -4.10
C ALA A 32 5.97 27.97 -3.11
N ASP A 33 7.17 28.50 -3.37
CA ASP A 33 8.28 28.39 -2.42
C ASP A 33 8.06 29.33 -1.24
N PHE A 34 8.56 28.94 -0.07
CA PHE A 34 8.59 29.80 1.10
C PHE A 34 9.63 30.91 0.91
N VAL A 35 9.36 32.05 1.54
CA VAL A 35 10.22 33.23 1.51
C VAL A 35 10.65 33.62 2.91
N VAL A 36 11.73 34.40 2.99
CA VAL A 36 12.27 34.93 4.24
C VAL A 36 11.18 35.57 5.08
N GLY A 37 11.06 35.11 6.34
CA GLY A 37 10.09 35.60 7.30
C GLY A 37 8.74 34.86 7.28
N ASN A 38 8.57 33.83 6.44
CA ASN A 38 7.43 32.93 6.59
C ASN A 38 7.49 32.13 7.90
N VAL A 39 6.32 31.78 8.42
CA VAL A 39 6.12 30.80 9.48
C VAL A 39 5.03 29.85 9.02
N ILE A 40 5.30 28.56 9.08
CA ILE A 40 4.42 27.49 8.61
C ILE A 40 3.85 26.78 9.83
N ASP A 41 2.53 26.67 9.86
CA ASP A 41 1.77 25.99 10.89
C ASP A 41 0.74 25.06 10.24
N LEU A 42 0.43 23.96 10.93
CA LEU A 42 -0.66 23.04 10.60
C LEU A 42 -1.03 22.22 11.83
N ASP A 43 -2.14 21.51 11.73
CA ASP A 43 -2.61 20.57 12.75
C ASP A 43 -2.53 19.13 12.24
N VAL A 44 -2.07 18.22 13.11
CA VAL A 44 -2.21 16.77 12.95
C VAL A 44 -3.30 16.29 13.91
N ASP A 45 -4.43 15.83 13.38
CA ASP A 45 -5.63 15.46 14.15
C ASP A 45 -6.14 16.56 15.09
N GLY A 46 -6.07 17.81 14.63
CA GLY A 46 -6.49 18.98 15.40
C GLY A 46 -5.53 19.39 16.51
N ALA A 47 -4.36 18.74 16.63
CA ALA A 47 -3.27 19.18 17.49
C ALA A 47 -2.21 19.93 16.66
N PRO A 48 -1.83 21.15 17.05
CA PRO A 48 -0.84 21.92 16.29
C PRO A 48 0.54 21.29 16.38
N ILE A 49 1.26 21.29 15.26
CA ILE A 49 2.70 21.00 15.27
C ILE A 49 3.48 22.17 15.89
N SER A 50 4.75 21.95 16.20
CA SER A 50 5.67 23.05 16.49
C SER A 50 5.79 23.96 15.26
N SER A 51 5.51 25.26 15.41
CA SER A 51 5.62 26.25 14.34
C SER A 51 6.99 26.22 13.68
N VAL A 52 7.01 26.20 12.34
CA VAL A 52 8.25 26.10 11.56
C VAL A 52 8.54 27.43 10.87
N PRO A 53 9.48 28.23 11.37
CA PRO A 53 9.91 29.45 10.67
C PRO A 53 10.72 29.11 9.42
N PHE A 54 10.72 30.02 8.44
CA PHE A 54 11.61 29.95 7.29
C PHE A 54 13.08 29.85 7.74
N ASN A 55 13.78 28.86 7.22
CA ASN A 55 15.22 28.66 7.38
C ASN A 55 15.96 29.11 6.11
N ALA A 56 17.28 28.99 6.04
CA ALA A 56 18.14 29.57 5.00
C ALA A 56 17.62 29.41 3.54
N ASP A 57 16.92 28.31 3.25
CA ASP A 57 16.33 28.03 1.95
C ASP A 57 15.08 27.14 2.05
N GLN A 58 14.41 26.97 0.90
CA GLN A 58 13.22 26.12 0.74
C GLN A 58 13.47 24.67 1.17
N ALA A 59 14.60 24.07 0.77
CA ALA A 59 14.87 22.66 1.03
C ALA A 59 15.04 22.39 2.53
N THR A 60 15.76 23.27 3.22
CA THR A 60 15.96 23.21 4.67
C THR A 60 14.64 23.43 5.41
N THR A 61 13.85 24.43 5.00
CA THR A 61 12.54 24.71 5.60
C THR A 61 11.56 23.53 5.42
N MET A 62 11.55 22.90 4.23
CA MET A 62 10.74 21.70 3.97
C MET A 62 11.17 20.50 4.82
N SER A 63 12.48 20.33 5.05
CA SER A 63 13.00 19.29 5.95
C SER A 63 12.63 19.56 7.41
N ASP A 64 12.68 20.80 7.86
CA ASP A 64 12.27 21.21 9.20
C ASP A 64 10.76 20.97 9.40
N LEU A 65 9.94 21.27 8.38
CA LEU A 65 8.50 20.98 8.37
C LEU A 65 8.21 19.49 8.43
N ALA A 66 8.90 18.68 7.63
CA ALA A 66 8.75 17.24 7.66
C ALA A 66 9.10 16.67 9.05
N ALA A 67 10.18 17.15 9.68
CA ALA A 67 10.56 16.75 11.02
C ALA A 67 9.50 17.13 12.08
N ALA A 68 8.91 18.33 11.98
CA ALA A 68 7.85 18.77 12.88
C ALA A 68 6.57 17.93 12.75
N ILE A 69 6.19 17.52 11.53
CA ILE A 69 5.06 16.61 11.29
C ILE A 69 5.37 15.22 11.85
N GLN A 70 6.55 14.68 11.59
CA GLN A 70 6.96 13.34 12.03
C GLN A 70 7.05 13.21 13.56
N ALA A 71 7.17 14.32 14.29
CA ALA A 71 7.16 14.31 15.75
C ALA A 71 5.80 13.91 16.36
N SER A 72 4.72 13.91 15.56
CA SER A 72 3.41 13.43 16.01
C SER A 72 3.41 11.91 16.16
N ALA A 73 2.87 11.41 17.28
CA ALA A 73 2.87 9.98 17.61
C ALA A 73 2.17 9.10 16.55
N LYS A 74 1.20 9.65 15.81
CA LYS A 74 0.46 8.92 14.78
C LYS A 74 1.19 8.81 13.44
N ILE A 75 2.34 9.47 13.28
CA ILE A 75 3.08 9.52 12.02
C ILE A 75 4.34 8.65 12.15
N SER A 76 4.46 7.63 11.29
CA SER A 76 5.68 6.82 11.17
C SER A 76 6.78 7.60 10.48
N SER A 77 6.43 8.26 9.37
CA SER A 77 7.36 9.00 8.53
C SER A 77 6.71 10.22 7.90
N ALA A 78 7.47 11.31 7.79
CA ALA A 78 7.16 12.43 6.92
C ALA A 78 8.45 12.79 6.16
N VAL A 79 8.43 12.66 4.84
CA VAL A 79 9.64 12.76 4.01
C VAL A 79 9.38 13.70 2.86
N VAL A 80 10.32 14.62 2.62
CA VAL A 80 10.30 15.51 1.46
C VAL A 80 10.52 14.68 0.19
N THR A 81 9.53 14.65 -0.69
CA THR A 81 9.53 13.84 -1.93
C THR A 81 9.67 14.68 -3.20
N GLY A 82 9.48 16.00 -3.08
CA GLY A 82 9.68 16.98 -4.14
C GLY A 82 10.07 18.33 -3.55
N ALA A 83 10.35 19.33 -4.40
CA ALA A 83 10.76 20.67 -3.92
C ALA A 83 9.73 21.35 -3.01
N ARG A 84 8.45 20.95 -3.14
CA ARG A 84 7.30 21.49 -2.40
C ARG A 84 6.36 20.40 -1.90
N GLU A 85 6.83 19.15 -1.85
CA GLU A 85 6.01 17.98 -1.54
C GLU A 85 6.57 17.22 -0.34
N ILE A 86 5.68 16.84 0.58
CA ILE A 86 5.98 15.93 1.69
C ILE A 86 5.01 14.76 1.61
N THR A 87 5.57 13.56 1.59
CA THR A 87 4.80 12.33 1.78
C THR A 87 4.79 11.96 3.26
N ILE A 88 3.59 11.86 3.83
CA ILE A 88 3.34 11.59 5.25
C ILE A 88 2.70 10.20 5.36
N THR A 89 3.20 9.34 6.24
CA THR A 89 2.75 7.96 6.43
C THR A 89 2.38 7.72 7.89
N ALA A 90 1.23 7.09 8.13
CA ALA A 90 0.75 6.76 9.46
C ALA A 90 1.66 5.74 10.18
N GLU A 91 1.56 5.69 11.51
CA GLU A 91 2.35 4.80 12.39
C GLU A 91 2.12 3.32 12.08
N HIS A 92 0.86 2.94 11.85
CA HIS A 92 0.46 1.57 11.55
C HIS A 92 -0.85 1.53 10.76
N GLU A 93 -1.24 0.35 10.28
CA GLU A 93 -2.50 0.14 9.58
C GLU A 93 -3.71 0.54 10.44
N GLY A 94 -4.72 1.16 9.82
CA GLY A 94 -5.92 1.61 10.51
C GLY A 94 -5.74 2.81 11.45
N ASN A 95 -4.51 3.33 11.61
CA ASN A 95 -4.30 4.64 12.22
C ASN A 95 -4.52 5.72 11.17
N GLU A 96 -5.67 6.36 11.27
CA GLU A 96 -5.99 7.52 10.46
C GLU A 96 -5.50 8.79 11.14
N PHE A 97 -4.98 9.69 10.30
CA PHE A 97 -4.60 11.04 10.64
C PHE A 97 -5.22 12.03 9.64
N LEU A 98 -5.49 13.22 10.13
CA LEU A 98 -5.94 14.35 9.35
C LEU A 98 -4.91 15.47 9.45
N ILE A 99 -4.38 15.90 8.30
CA ILE A 99 -3.68 17.17 8.20
C ILE A 99 -4.73 18.26 7.95
N SER A 100 -4.73 19.28 8.79
CA SER A 100 -5.67 20.40 8.69
C SER A 100 -5.00 21.71 9.10
N ALA A 101 -5.76 22.82 9.01
CA ALA A 101 -5.30 24.15 9.40
C ALA A 101 -3.95 24.58 8.78
N ILE A 102 -3.65 24.10 7.56
CA ILE A 102 -2.40 24.42 6.88
C ILE A 102 -2.38 25.91 6.59
N ILE A 103 -1.41 26.62 7.18
CA ILE A 103 -1.28 28.06 7.01
C ILE A 103 0.19 28.45 6.93
N VAL A 104 0.47 29.37 6.00
CA VAL A 104 1.76 30.05 5.91
C VAL A 104 1.50 31.52 6.22
N THR A 105 2.15 32.05 7.25
CA THR A 105 2.01 33.44 7.69
C THR A 105 3.34 34.18 7.58
N GLY A 106 3.33 35.51 7.76
CA GLY A 106 4.53 36.34 7.67
C GLY A 106 5.10 36.42 6.24
N GLY A 107 6.32 36.97 6.11
CA GLY A 107 7.03 37.09 4.83
C GLY A 107 6.37 38.03 3.80
N GLY A 108 7.01 38.14 2.63
CA GLY A 108 6.53 38.96 1.50
C GLY A 108 5.44 38.31 0.65
N SER A 109 5.30 36.98 0.75
CA SER A 109 4.28 36.16 0.08
C SER A 109 3.96 34.93 0.92
N GLN A 110 2.78 34.35 0.74
CA GLN A 110 2.33 33.15 1.45
C GLN A 110 1.96 32.07 0.44
N ALA A 111 2.54 30.88 0.60
CA ALA A 111 2.16 29.70 -0.18
C ALA A 111 0.87 29.09 0.42
N ASN A 112 0.06 28.49 -0.44
CA ASN A 112 -1.08 27.68 -0.02
C ASN A 112 -0.69 26.20 -0.02
N GLY A 113 -0.92 25.53 1.11
CA GLY A 113 -0.71 24.09 1.24
C GLY A 113 -2.01 23.32 1.00
N SER A 114 -1.92 22.16 0.36
CA SER A 114 -3.06 21.29 0.06
C SER A 114 -2.68 19.82 0.17
N ILE A 115 -3.68 18.96 0.37
CA ILE A 115 -3.52 17.50 0.42
C ILE A 115 -4.04 16.90 -0.90
N THR A 116 -3.18 16.22 -1.65
CA THR A 116 -3.49 15.78 -3.03
C THR A 116 -3.40 14.26 -3.26
N GLY A 117 -2.63 13.52 -2.44
CA GLY A 117 -2.42 12.08 -2.62
C GLY A 117 -2.76 11.27 -1.37
N ILE A 118 -4.03 10.89 -1.19
CA ILE A 118 -4.46 10.07 -0.04
C ILE A 118 -4.62 8.60 -0.46
N SER A 119 -3.96 7.69 0.25
CA SER A 119 -4.15 6.24 0.10
C SER A 119 -4.20 5.56 1.47
N GLY A 120 -4.83 4.39 1.56
CA GLY A 120 -4.77 3.54 2.75
C GLY A 120 -5.58 4.02 3.97
N GLY A 121 -6.85 4.38 3.81
CA GLY A 121 -7.72 4.81 4.92
C GLY A 121 -9.03 5.42 4.43
N TYR A 122 -9.84 5.97 5.33
CA TYR A 122 -11.06 6.71 4.99
C TYR A 122 -10.73 8.19 4.73
N VAL A 123 -11.26 8.71 3.63
CA VAL A 123 -11.26 10.15 3.29
C VAL A 123 -12.71 10.55 3.14
N ASP A 124 -13.17 11.50 3.97
CA ASP A 124 -14.56 11.96 3.97
C ASP A 124 -15.59 10.81 4.09
N GLY A 125 -15.25 9.78 4.86
CA GLY A 125 -16.08 8.59 5.04
C GLY A 125 -16.05 7.59 3.88
N VAL A 126 -15.23 7.82 2.85
CA VAL A 126 -15.01 6.91 1.72
C VAL A 126 -13.66 6.22 1.86
N PHE A 127 -13.64 4.89 1.86
CA PHE A 127 -12.40 4.12 1.94
C PHE A 127 -11.57 4.26 0.66
N GLN A 128 -10.34 4.75 0.80
CA GLN A 128 -9.30 4.78 -0.21
C GLN A 128 -8.39 3.58 -0.04
N GLN A 129 -8.21 2.83 -1.12
CA GLN A 129 -7.35 1.64 -1.12
C GLN A 129 -5.90 2.03 -0.84
N GLY A 130 -5.19 1.19 -0.08
CA GLY A 130 -3.75 1.33 0.14
C GLY A 130 -2.93 1.13 -1.12
N SER A 131 -1.62 1.40 -1.02
CA SER A 131 -0.70 1.21 -2.14
C SER A 131 -0.61 -0.25 -2.59
N THR A 132 -0.40 -0.44 -3.89
CA THR A 132 -0.15 -1.75 -4.48
C THR A 132 1.26 -1.84 -5.02
N SER A 133 1.90 -3.00 -4.86
CA SER A 133 3.12 -3.35 -5.57
C SER A 133 2.83 -4.42 -6.61
N GLN A 134 3.58 -4.41 -7.71
CA GLN A 134 3.51 -5.45 -8.73
C GLN A 134 4.86 -6.15 -8.86
N PHE A 135 4.82 -7.47 -9.02
CA PHE A 135 6.00 -8.26 -9.31
C PHE A 135 5.60 -9.53 -10.07
N ASP A 136 6.52 -10.02 -10.87
CA ASP A 136 6.29 -11.22 -11.67
C ASP A 136 6.72 -12.48 -10.91
N ILE A 137 5.93 -13.54 -11.04
CA ILE A 137 6.26 -14.87 -10.52
C ILE A 137 6.13 -15.93 -11.59
N LYS A 138 6.80 -17.06 -11.37
CA LYS A 138 6.52 -18.30 -12.08
C LYS A 138 5.45 -19.09 -11.32
N VAL A 139 4.37 -19.42 -12.02
CA VAL A 139 3.25 -20.18 -11.45
C VAL A 139 2.72 -21.24 -12.43
N SER A 140 2.40 -22.42 -11.90
CA SER A 140 1.63 -23.44 -12.62
C SER A 140 0.19 -23.41 -12.14
N MET A 141 -0.74 -23.01 -13.01
CA MET A 141 -2.17 -22.89 -12.71
C MET A 141 -2.96 -24.06 -13.29
N GLN A 142 -3.82 -24.67 -12.48
CA GLN A 142 -4.59 -25.87 -12.83
C GLN A 142 -6.06 -25.72 -12.41
N PRO A 143 -7.03 -25.99 -13.30
CA PRO A 143 -8.44 -25.97 -12.92
C PRO A 143 -8.77 -26.96 -11.81
N PHE A 144 -9.75 -26.62 -10.97
CA PHE A 144 -10.32 -27.58 -10.03
C PHE A 144 -11.04 -28.70 -10.78
N SER A 145 -10.91 -29.93 -10.28
CA SER A 145 -11.72 -31.05 -10.73
C SER A 145 -13.16 -30.91 -10.22
N SER A 146 -14.11 -31.59 -10.88
CA SER A 146 -15.51 -31.61 -10.44
C SER A 146 -15.69 -32.08 -9.00
N LYS A 147 -14.84 -33.02 -8.53
CA LYS A 147 -14.86 -33.49 -7.14
C LYS A 147 -14.40 -32.41 -6.15
N GLU A 148 -13.39 -31.62 -6.52
CA GLU A 148 -12.90 -30.52 -5.69
C GLU A 148 -13.92 -29.38 -5.63
N LEU A 149 -14.63 -29.09 -6.72
CA LEU A 149 -15.72 -28.10 -6.72
C LEU A 149 -16.87 -28.50 -5.78
N LEU A 150 -17.15 -29.80 -5.61
CA LEU A 150 -18.16 -30.27 -4.66
C LEU A 150 -17.78 -30.03 -3.20
N LEU A 151 -16.49 -29.83 -2.90
CA LEU A 151 -16.04 -29.49 -1.54
C LEU A 151 -16.24 -28.01 -1.21
N LEU A 152 -16.50 -27.17 -2.21
CA LEU A 152 -16.74 -25.75 -2.01
C LEU A 152 -18.19 -25.49 -1.54
N PRO A 153 -18.42 -24.46 -0.73
CA PRO A 153 -19.75 -23.95 -0.44
C PRO A 153 -20.52 -23.63 -1.72
N GLU A 154 -21.84 -23.85 -1.72
CA GLU A 154 -22.67 -23.75 -2.92
C GLU A 154 -22.57 -22.38 -3.62
N GLY A 155 -22.52 -21.29 -2.83
CA GLY A 155 -22.38 -19.92 -3.36
C GLY A 155 -21.04 -19.63 -4.06
N GLU A 156 -20.02 -20.46 -3.83
CA GLU A 156 -18.71 -20.30 -4.48
C GLU A 156 -18.57 -21.17 -5.74
N ARG A 157 -19.44 -22.17 -5.95
CA ARG A 157 -19.32 -23.13 -7.07
C ARG A 157 -19.56 -22.51 -8.45
N THR A 158 -20.16 -21.32 -8.51
CA THR A 158 -20.43 -20.60 -9.76
C THR A 158 -19.23 -19.79 -10.27
N ARG A 159 -18.17 -19.63 -9.45
CA ARG A 159 -16.93 -18.95 -9.84
C ARG A 159 -15.89 -19.93 -10.35
N ARG A 160 -14.94 -19.45 -11.15
CA ARG A 160 -13.80 -20.27 -11.58
C ARG A 160 -12.78 -20.37 -10.44
N HIS A 161 -12.51 -21.60 -10.00
CA HIS A 161 -11.49 -21.92 -9.01
C HIS A 161 -10.31 -22.63 -9.66
N MET A 162 -9.10 -22.23 -9.28
CA MET A 162 -7.86 -22.83 -9.76
C MET A 162 -6.90 -23.12 -8.60
N LYS A 163 -6.13 -24.19 -8.75
CA LYS A 163 -4.96 -24.47 -7.91
C LYS A 163 -3.77 -23.82 -8.59
N ALA A 164 -2.93 -23.18 -7.80
CA ALA A 164 -1.69 -22.61 -8.30
C ALA A 164 -0.49 -23.13 -7.49
N TYR A 165 0.62 -23.38 -8.17
CA TYR A 165 1.87 -23.84 -7.55
C TYR A 165 2.99 -22.87 -7.90
N THR A 166 3.68 -22.34 -6.90
CA THR A 166 4.76 -21.37 -7.08
C THR A 166 5.83 -21.50 -6.00
N ALA A 167 7.06 -21.10 -6.29
CA ALA A 167 8.12 -20.97 -5.30
C ALA A 167 7.96 -19.70 -4.44
N THR A 168 7.23 -18.70 -4.93
CA THR A 168 7.06 -17.40 -4.27
C THR A 168 5.88 -17.44 -3.29
N ARG A 169 6.10 -16.95 -2.07
CA ARG A 169 5.00 -16.84 -1.11
C ARG A 169 4.03 -15.73 -1.52
N LEU A 170 2.76 -16.08 -1.66
CA LEU A 170 1.65 -15.14 -1.76
C LEU A 170 0.87 -15.07 -0.44
N TYR A 171 0.03 -14.05 -0.30
CA TYR A 171 -0.74 -13.76 0.90
C TYR A 171 -2.26 -13.78 0.63
N THR A 172 -3.00 -14.35 1.57
CA THR A 172 -4.46 -14.19 1.65
C THR A 172 -4.81 -12.85 2.28
N ALA A 173 -6.09 -12.46 2.23
CA ALA A 173 -6.56 -11.32 2.97
C ALA A 173 -6.35 -11.53 4.49
N GLU A 174 -5.90 -10.49 5.18
CA GLU A 174 -5.71 -10.51 6.64
C GLU A 174 -6.42 -9.30 7.25
N GLN A 175 -7.48 -9.58 8.02
CA GLN A 175 -8.32 -8.53 8.60
C GLN A 175 -7.57 -7.72 9.68
N SER A 176 -6.71 -8.36 10.47
CA SER A 176 -5.89 -7.70 11.49
C SER A 176 -4.97 -6.64 10.90
N GLN A 177 -4.47 -6.87 9.68
CA GLN A 177 -3.55 -5.96 8.99
C GLN A 177 -4.23 -5.09 7.94
N ALA A 178 -5.57 -5.16 7.84
CA ALA A 178 -6.36 -4.53 6.78
C ALA A 178 -5.75 -4.74 5.38
N SER A 179 -5.18 -5.93 5.13
CA SER A 179 -4.53 -6.28 3.87
C SER A 179 -5.48 -7.13 3.02
N LYS A 180 -5.55 -6.82 1.74
CA LYS A 180 -6.29 -7.64 0.77
C LYS A 180 -5.40 -8.78 0.30
N ALA A 181 -6.04 -9.86 -0.15
CA ALA A 181 -5.35 -10.98 -0.77
C ALA A 181 -4.56 -10.53 -2.01
N ASP A 182 -3.41 -11.15 -2.24
CA ASP A 182 -2.67 -11.01 -3.50
C ASP A 182 -3.56 -11.41 -4.68
N ARG A 183 -3.37 -10.75 -5.82
CA ARG A 183 -4.10 -11.02 -7.06
C ARG A 183 -3.14 -11.39 -8.18
N LEU A 184 -3.50 -12.38 -8.99
CA LEU A 184 -2.73 -12.86 -10.12
C LEU A 184 -3.48 -12.53 -11.41
N ASP A 185 -2.79 -11.96 -12.41
CA ASP A 185 -3.33 -11.80 -13.77
C ASP A 185 -2.92 -12.99 -14.64
N TYR A 186 -3.88 -13.87 -14.93
CA TYR A 186 -3.66 -15.07 -15.73
C TYR A 186 -4.59 -15.08 -16.93
N ASP A 187 -4.01 -14.98 -18.14
CA ASP A 187 -4.75 -14.96 -19.41
C ASP A 187 -5.83 -13.85 -19.45
N GLY A 188 -5.47 -12.66 -18.94
CA GLY A 188 -6.38 -11.50 -18.86
C GLY A 188 -7.49 -11.64 -17.82
N THR A 189 -7.45 -12.70 -17.00
CA THR A 189 -8.41 -12.94 -15.92
C THR A 189 -7.71 -12.75 -14.57
N VAL A 190 -8.30 -11.95 -13.69
CA VAL A 190 -7.74 -11.70 -12.35
C VAL A 190 -8.23 -12.75 -11.38
N PHE A 191 -7.30 -13.43 -10.71
CA PHE A 191 -7.58 -14.39 -9.65
C PHE A 191 -7.10 -13.87 -8.30
N GLU A 192 -7.92 -13.99 -7.27
CA GLU A 192 -7.59 -13.61 -5.90
C GLU A 192 -7.17 -14.83 -5.07
N VAL A 193 -6.10 -14.70 -4.28
CA VAL A 193 -5.57 -15.77 -3.41
C VAL A 193 -6.49 -15.99 -2.21
N GLN A 194 -7.14 -17.15 -2.16
CA GLN A 194 -8.06 -17.53 -1.09
C GLN A 194 -7.40 -18.40 0.00
N GLU A 195 -6.34 -19.13 -0.35
CA GLU A 195 -5.68 -20.05 0.57
C GLU A 195 -4.22 -20.26 0.15
N VAL A 196 -3.33 -20.40 1.13
CA VAL A 196 -1.90 -20.63 0.91
C VAL A 196 -1.41 -21.74 1.82
N GLU A 197 -0.97 -22.83 1.23
CA GLU A 197 -0.39 -23.98 1.93
C GLU A 197 1.10 -24.09 1.58
N ARG A 198 1.96 -24.08 2.59
CA ARG A 198 3.40 -24.27 2.41
C ARG A 198 3.73 -25.77 2.38
N TRP A 199 4.24 -26.24 1.25
CA TRP A 199 4.72 -27.60 1.09
C TRP A 199 6.23 -27.65 1.32
N LYS A 200 6.62 -28.24 2.46
CA LYS A 200 8.03 -28.41 2.86
C LYS A 200 8.39 -29.90 2.89
N LEU A 201 8.86 -30.42 1.76
CA LEU A 201 9.56 -31.70 1.65
C LEU A 201 11.02 -31.41 1.31
N THR A 202 11.94 -32.26 1.77
CA THR A 202 13.39 -31.98 1.92
C THR A 202 14.06 -31.23 0.76
N ASP A 203 13.63 -31.40 -0.49
CA ASP A 203 14.22 -30.75 -1.67
C ASP A 203 13.23 -30.01 -2.60
N LEU A 204 11.92 -29.99 -2.30
CA LEU A 204 10.87 -29.42 -3.18
C LEU A 204 10.00 -28.40 -2.45
N ASN A 205 10.62 -27.33 -1.93
CA ASN A 205 9.89 -26.25 -1.25
C ASN A 205 9.07 -25.44 -2.25
N HIS A 206 7.75 -25.43 -2.06
CA HIS A 206 6.83 -24.63 -2.86
C HIS A 206 5.58 -24.26 -2.06
N PHE A 207 4.76 -23.38 -2.62
CA PHE A 207 3.46 -23.02 -2.11
C PHE A 207 2.40 -23.56 -3.05
N LYS A 208 1.37 -24.17 -2.46
CA LYS A 208 0.13 -24.53 -3.13
C LYS A 208 -0.90 -23.48 -2.73
N LEU A 209 -1.54 -22.90 -3.72
CA LEU A 209 -2.52 -21.83 -3.56
C LEU A 209 -3.88 -22.32 -4.05
N ARG A 210 -4.95 -21.84 -3.40
CA ARG A 210 -6.29 -21.81 -3.98
C ARG A 210 -6.58 -20.39 -4.41
N VAL A 211 -6.94 -20.21 -5.67
CA VAL A 211 -7.25 -18.90 -6.24
C VAL A 211 -8.62 -18.93 -6.91
N THR A 212 -9.34 -17.81 -6.83
CA THR A 212 -10.71 -17.67 -7.33
C THR A 212 -10.81 -16.45 -8.22
N GLU A 213 -11.49 -16.58 -9.35
CA GLU A 213 -11.73 -15.48 -10.29
C GLU A 213 -12.45 -14.32 -9.60
N LEU A 214 -11.93 -13.11 -9.80
CA LEU A 214 -12.51 -11.87 -9.35
C LEU A 214 -13.45 -11.35 -10.44
N ASN A 215 -14.74 -11.27 -10.15
CA ASN A 215 -15.76 -10.71 -11.05
C ASN A 215 -15.72 -9.18 -11.06
#